data_AF-A0AB74CAX7-F1
#
_entry.id   AF-A0AB74CAX7-F1
#
_cell.length_a   1.000
_cell.length_b   1.000
_cell.length_c   1.000
_cell.angle_alpha   90.00
_cell.angle_beta   90.00
_cell.angle_gamma   90.00
#
_symmetry.space_group_name_H-M   'P 1'
#
loop_
_entity.id
_entity.type
_entity.pdbx_description
1 polymer ?
#
loop_
_entity_poly.entity_id
_entity_poly.type
_entity_poly.pdbx_seq_one_letter_code
_entity_poly.pdbx_strand_id
1 'polypeptide(L)'
;MPSSTAQPSGVLLVGSIPFTTTEEVLSKVCSALPGRLRSIPDGETNVRNNYIGWQLDCFPKETRNSILGVATAEVPPDHRGTFSLESVKPTQFDAAALESYKTFIKLRDKGAIPQGVRFQVSLPSPLNSIKAHVKADFQPQLEPLYEHRILESLATIIEGIPAEDLAIQ
;
A
#
# COMPACT_ATOMS: atom_id res chain seq x y z
N MET A 1 -24.88 5.79 -39.39
CA MET A 1 -24.94 5.63 -37.92
C MET A 1 -23.75 6.38 -37.34
N PRO A 2 -23.94 7.52 -36.65
CA PRO A 2 -22.82 8.16 -35.98
C PRO A 2 -22.31 7.21 -34.88
N SER A 3 -21.04 6.87 -34.95
CA SER A 3 -20.33 6.12 -33.90
C SER A 3 -20.34 6.97 -32.64
N SER A 4 -21.16 6.59 -31.65
CA SER A 4 -21.06 7.12 -30.30
C SER A 4 -19.77 6.55 -29.69
N THR A 5 -18.69 7.33 -29.75
CA THR A 5 -17.50 7.02 -28.97
C THR A 5 -17.86 7.25 -27.51
N ALA A 6 -17.86 6.17 -26.71
CA ALA A 6 -18.11 6.26 -25.28
C ALA A 6 -17.08 7.22 -24.66
N GLN A 7 -17.55 8.35 -24.11
CA GLN A 7 -16.70 9.30 -23.40
C GLN A 7 -16.28 8.68 -22.06
N PRO A 8 -14.99 8.74 -21.68
CA PRO A 8 -14.53 8.25 -20.38
C PRO A 8 -15.25 8.97 -19.25
N SER A 9 -16.00 8.22 -18.44
CA SER A 9 -16.84 8.74 -17.36
C SER A 9 -16.21 8.65 -15.97
N GLY A 10 -15.00 8.08 -15.86
CA GLY A 10 -14.32 7.88 -14.58
C GLY A 10 -12.83 7.70 -14.72
N VAL A 11 -12.13 7.69 -13.59
CA VAL A 11 -10.67 7.48 -13.49
C VAL A 11 -10.39 6.42 -12.43
N LEU A 12 -9.41 5.55 -12.71
CA LEU A 12 -8.76 4.69 -11.73
C LEU A 12 -7.41 5.31 -11.36
N LEU A 13 -7.19 5.53 -10.06
CA LEU A 13 -5.92 5.98 -9.51
C LEU A 13 -5.27 4.78 -8.81
N VAL A 14 -3.98 4.53 -9.07
CA VAL A 14 -3.34 3.24 -8.73
C VAL A 14 -2.75 3.21 -7.31
N GLY A 15 -2.59 4.34 -6.63
CA GLY A 15 -1.99 4.38 -5.28
C GLY A 15 -1.10 5.58 -5.10
N SER A 16 0.19 5.43 -5.40
CA SER A 16 1.20 6.48 -5.20
C SER A 16 0.96 7.72 -6.08
N ILE A 17 1.08 8.90 -5.49
CA ILE A 17 0.96 10.21 -6.17
C ILE A 17 2.10 11.09 -5.65
N PRO A 18 2.85 11.80 -6.52
CA PRO A 18 4.12 12.46 -6.16
C PRO A 18 3.92 13.80 -5.42
N PHE A 19 3.18 13.76 -4.31
CA PHE A 19 3.03 14.86 -3.36
C PHE A 19 3.60 14.47 -2.00
N THR A 20 3.76 15.47 -1.14
CA THR A 20 4.45 15.31 0.14
C THR A 20 3.52 14.86 1.26
N THR A 21 2.24 15.20 1.19
CA THR A 21 1.26 14.88 2.24
C THR A 21 -0.03 14.31 1.67
N THR A 22 -0.70 13.45 2.45
CA THR A 22 -2.02 12.95 2.11
C THR A 22 -3.04 14.08 1.92
N GLU A 23 -2.99 15.15 2.72
CA GLU A 23 -3.89 16.30 2.56
C GLU A 23 -3.72 16.98 1.19
N GLU A 24 -2.47 17.14 0.74
CA GLU A 24 -2.16 17.68 -0.58
C GLU A 24 -2.66 16.76 -1.70
N VAL A 25 -2.43 15.45 -1.60
CA VAL A 25 -2.91 14.45 -2.56
C VAL A 25 -4.43 14.54 -2.72
N LEU A 26 -5.15 14.38 -1.60
CA LEU A 26 -6.61 14.33 -1.59
C LEU A 26 -7.22 15.63 -2.17
N SER A 27 -6.69 16.79 -1.76
CA SER A 27 -7.19 18.09 -2.22
C SER A 27 -6.92 18.34 -3.71
N LYS A 28 -5.71 18.01 -4.18
CA LYS A 28 -5.30 18.22 -5.58
C LYS A 28 -6.03 17.28 -6.53
N VAL A 29 -6.17 16.01 -6.16
CA VAL A 29 -6.91 15.02 -6.96
C VAL A 29 -8.37 15.40 -7.11
N CYS A 30 -9.06 15.75 -6.02
CA CYS A 30 -10.46 16.19 -6.07
C CYS A 30 -10.66 17.40 -6.99
N SER A 31 -9.74 18.37 -6.93
CA SER A 31 -9.80 19.59 -7.74
C SER A 31 -9.50 19.33 -9.22
N ALA A 32 -8.58 18.40 -9.51
CA ALA A 32 -8.17 18.09 -10.88
C ALA A 32 -9.16 17.17 -11.62
N LEU A 33 -9.93 16.34 -10.89
CA LEU A 33 -10.81 15.32 -11.47
C LEU A 33 -12.28 15.45 -11.00
N PRO A 34 -12.92 16.62 -11.17
CA PRO A 34 -14.28 16.85 -10.68
C PRO A 34 -15.26 15.90 -11.37
N GLY A 35 -16.11 15.24 -10.57
CA GLY A 35 -17.17 14.34 -11.05
C GLY A 35 -16.69 13.03 -11.67
N ARG A 36 -15.40 12.69 -11.59
CA ARG A 36 -14.80 11.47 -12.20
C ARG A 36 -14.32 10.43 -11.20
N LEU A 37 -14.27 10.77 -9.92
CA LEU A 37 -13.68 9.95 -8.87
C LEU A 37 -14.73 9.03 -8.25
N ARG A 38 -14.42 7.73 -8.19
CA ARG A 38 -15.16 6.76 -7.35
C ARG A 38 -14.44 6.48 -6.04
N SER A 39 -13.11 6.49 -6.08
CA SER A 39 -12.23 6.34 -4.93
C SER A 39 -10.97 7.18 -5.11
N ILE A 40 -10.28 7.49 -4.01
CA ILE A 40 -9.04 8.29 -4.01
C ILE A 40 -8.02 7.67 -3.06
N PRO A 41 -6.78 7.37 -3.51
CA PRO A 41 -5.72 6.89 -2.64
C PRO A 41 -5.12 8.01 -1.80
N ASP A 42 -4.47 7.64 -0.71
CA ASP A 42 -3.72 8.56 0.15
C ASP A 42 -2.42 9.09 -0.47
N GLY A 43 -2.04 8.54 -1.63
CA GLY A 43 -0.87 8.90 -2.42
C GLY A 43 0.45 8.30 -1.96
N GLU A 44 0.44 7.42 -0.93
CA GLU A 44 1.64 6.76 -0.40
C GLU A 44 2.80 7.74 -0.13
N THR A 45 2.51 8.87 0.52
CA THR A 45 3.50 9.95 0.60
C THR A 45 4.67 9.65 1.55
N ASN A 46 5.72 10.49 1.47
CA ASN A 46 6.92 10.42 2.30
C ASN A 46 7.67 9.07 2.16
N VAL A 47 7.99 8.42 3.28
CA VAL A 47 8.74 7.15 3.32
C VAL A 47 8.05 6.01 2.57
N ARG A 48 6.75 6.16 2.26
CA ARG A 48 5.95 5.18 1.50
C ARG A 48 5.96 5.42 0.00
N ASN A 49 6.60 6.47 -0.52
CA ASN A 49 6.60 6.78 -1.96
C ASN A 49 7.29 5.70 -2.80
N ASN A 50 8.12 4.88 -2.14
CA ASN A 50 8.54 3.57 -2.59
C ASN A 50 7.96 2.53 -1.61
N TYR A 51 6.69 2.17 -1.80
CA TYR A 51 5.96 1.25 -0.92
C TYR A 51 6.68 -0.10 -0.80
N ILE A 52 7.35 -0.55 -1.86
CA ILE A 52 8.18 -1.76 -1.84
C ILE A 52 9.33 -1.54 -0.88
N GLY A 53 10.13 -0.50 -1.08
CA GLY A 53 11.28 -0.16 -0.23
C GLY A 53 10.92 -0.02 1.25
N TRP A 54 9.76 0.57 1.54
CA TRP A 54 9.24 0.71 2.91
C TRP A 54 9.08 -0.63 3.64
N GLN A 55 8.86 -1.72 2.91
CA GLN A 55 8.65 -3.05 3.49
C GLN A 55 9.93 -3.83 3.77
N LEU A 56 11.11 -3.35 3.34
CA LEU A 56 12.39 -4.03 3.56
C LEU A 56 12.61 -4.41 5.03
N ASP A 57 12.21 -3.53 5.94
CA ASP A 57 12.45 -3.73 7.37
C ASP A 57 11.54 -4.76 8.03
N CYS A 58 10.57 -5.30 7.30
CA CYS A 58 9.74 -6.42 7.72
C CYS A 58 10.53 -7.73 7.75
N PHE A 59 11.57 -7.88 6.92
CA PHE A 59 12.28 -9.15 6.76
C PHE A 59 13.53 -9.26 7.65
N PRO A 60 13.90 -10.47 8.11
CA PRO A 60 15.17 -10.71 8.80
C PRO A 60 16.37 -10.24 7.98
N LYS A 61 17.40 -9.69 8.64
CA LYS A 61 18.52 -9.05 7.94
C LYS A 61 19.32 -10.03 7.09
N GLU A 62 19.43 -11.27 7.56
CA GLU A 62 20.11 -12.39 6.91
C GLU A 62 19.41 -12.81 5.61
N THR A 63 18.09 -12.68 5.51
CA THR A 63 17.35 -13.09 4.30
C THR A 63 17.30 -12.01 3.23
N ARG A 64 17.70 -10.78 3.56
CA ARG A 64 17.63 -9.63 2.65
C ARG A 64 18.54 -9.80 1.44
N ASN A 65 18.06 -9.35 0.29
CA ASN A 65 18.76 -9.31 -0.98
C ASN A 65 19.28 -7.89 -1.26
N SER A 66 20.39 -7.80 -1.99
CA SER A 66 21.05 -6.54 -2.34
C SER A 66 20.53 -5.91 -3.64
N ILE A 67 19.43 -6.41 -4.21
CA ILE A 67 18.91 -5.96 -5.53
C ILE A 67 18.68 -4.44 -5.59
N LEU A 68 18.38 -3.79 -4.46
CA LEU A 68 18.20 -2.34 -4.37
C LEU A 68 19.42 -1.60 -3.77
N GLY A 69 20.62 -2.19 -3.82
CA GLY A 69 21.85 -1.56 -3.31
C GLY A 69 21.99 -1.57 -1.79
N VAL A 70 21.19 -2.37 -1.08
CA VAL A 70 21.27 -2.52 0.38
C VAL A 70 22.33 -3.56 0.72
N ALA A 71 23.23 -3.21 1.64
CA ALA A 71 24.24 -4.14 2.16
C ALA A 71 23.55 -5.31 2.87
N THR A 72 23.84 -6.53 2.41
CA THR A 72 23.32 -7.76 2.99
C THR A 72 24.34 -8.37 3.93
N ALA A 73 23.90 -8.97 5.04
CA ALA A 73 24.77 -9.85 5.81
C ALA A 73 25.21 -11.03 4.93
N GLU A 74 26.48 -11.42 5.03
CA GLU A 74 26.95 -12.70 4.49
C GLU A 74 26.23 -13.82 5.24
N VAL A 75 25.69 -14.76 4.47
CA VAL A 75 24.99 -15.92 5.01
C VAL A 75 25.76 -17.17 4.58
N PRO A 76 26.08 -18.09 5.50
CA PRO A 76 26.72 -19.35 5.14
C PRO A 76 25.90 -20.12 4.09
N PRO A 77 26.54 -20.84 3.14
CA PRO A 77 25.85 -21.54 2.05
C PRO A 77 24.80 -22.58 2.51
N ASP A 78 24.91 -23.06 3.75
CA ASP A 78 24.06 -24.08 4.38
C ASP A 78 23.03 -23.50 5.38
N HIS A 79 22.99 -22.18 5.56
CA HIS A 79 22.02 -21.56 6.45
C HIS A 79 20.62 -21.65 5.83
N ARG A 80 19.87 -22.68 6.22
CA ARG A 80 18.47 -22.83 5.85
C ARG A 80 17.55 -21.86 6.60
N GLY A 81 18.00 -21.39 7.77
CA GLY A 81 17.17 -20.64 8.71
C GLY A 81 15.97 -21.47 9.19
N THR A 82 15.30 -21.01 10.24
CA THR A 82 13.94 -21.45 10.55
C THR A 82 13.19 -20.20 10.92
N PHE A 83 12.27 -19.79 10.05
CA PHE A 83 11.52 -18.56 10.22
C PHE A 83 10.10 -18.88 10.66
N SER A 84 9.59 -18.05 11.56
CA SER A 84 8.20 -18.08 12.02
C SER A 84 7.57 -16.71 11.79
N LEU A 85 6.29 -16.56 12.13
CA LEU A 85 5.61 -15.26 12.00
C LEU A 85 6.31 -14.16 12.81
N GLU A 86 6.96 -14.50 13.93
CA GLU A 86 7.75 -13.56 14.74
C GLU A 86 9.01 -13.04 14.02
N SER A 87 9.51 -13.79 13.03
CA SER A 87 10.65 -13.36 12.21
C SER A 87 10.30 -12.25 11.22
N VAL A 88 9.02 -12.12 10.84
CA VAL A 88 8.53 -11.09 9.92
C VAL A 88 7.78 -10.03 10.70
N LYS A 89 8.20 -8.77 10.63
CA LYS A 89 7.51 -7.69 11.36
C LYS A 89 6.15 -7.36 10.74
N PRO A 90 5.21 -6.79 11.51
CA PRO A 90 3.97 -6.22 10.97
C PRO A 90 4.26 -5.21 9.84
N THR A 91 3.40 -5.20 8.82
CA THR A 91 3.62 -4.37 7.61
C THR A 91 3.38 -2.88 7.82
N GLN A 92 2.60 -2.54 8.86
CA GLN A 92 2.14 -1.19 9.18
C GLN A 92 1.22 -0.55 8.12
N PHE A 93 0.76 -1.30 7.10
CA PHE A 93 -0.17 -0.78 6.09
C PHE A 93 -1.47 -0.24 6.72
N ASP A 94 -1.98 -0.94 7.73
CA ASP A 94 -3.14 -0.57 8.53
C ASP A 94 -2.93 0.73 9.29
N ALA A 95 -1.84 0.86 10.04
CA ALA A 95 -1.54 2.08 10.78
C ALA A 95 -1.47 3.30 9.85
N ALA A 96 -0.85 3.14 8.67
CA ALA A 96 -0.79 4.20 7.66
C ALA A 96 -2.18 4.53 7.08
N ALA A 97 -2.95 3.51 6.70
CA ALA A 97 -4.29 3.67 6.14
C ALA A 97 -5.25 4.38 7.11
N LEU A 98 -5.27 3.97 8.39
CA LEU A 98 -6.11 4.57 9.41
C LEU A 98 -5.75 6.02 9.69
N GLU A 99 -4.47 6.38 9.65
CA GLU A 99 -4.04 7.77 9.80
C GLU A 99 -4.43 8.63 8.59
N SER A 100 -4.20 8.13 7.38
CA SER A 100 -4.62 8.80 6.16
C SER A 100 -6.15 8.94 6.06
N TYR A 101 -6.91 7.96 6.57
CA TYR A 101 -8.36 7.99 6.61
C TYR A 101 -8.90 9.13 7.51
N LYS A 102 -8.26 9.43 8.64
CA LYS A 102 -8.63 10.60 9.47
C LYS A 102 -8.53 11.91 8.66
N THR A 103 -7.50 12.03 7.82
CA THR A 103 -7.33 13.19 6.94
C THR A 103 -8.42 13.24 5.87
N PHE A 104 -8.76 12.09 5.29
CA PHE A 104 -9.86 11.95 4.33
C PHE A 104 -11.19 12.43 4.91
N ILE A 105 -11.56 11.97 6.11
CA ILE A 105 -12.80 12.39 6.77
C ILE A 105 -12.81 13.89 7.05
N LYS A 106 -11.72 14.43 7.60
CA LYS A 106 -11.59 15.87 7.85
C LYS A 106 -11.79 16.71 6.58
N LEU A 107 -11.30 16.26 5.42
CA LEU A 107 -11.48 16.97 4.16
C LEU A 107 -12.90 16.79 3.58
N ARG A 108 -13.51 15.63 3.77
CA ARG A 108 -14.90 15.39 3.40
C ARG A 108 -15.88 16.23 4.20
N ASP A 109 -15.67 16.35 5.51
CA ASP A 109 -16.50 17.17 6.41
C ASP A 109 -16.43 18.67 6.06
N LYS A 110 -15.29 19.10 5.49
CA LYS A 110 -15.10 20.46 4.95
C LYS A 110 -15.66 20.64 3.53
N GLY A 111 -16.23 19.59 2.92
CA GLY A 111 -16.75 19.61 1.56
C GLY A 111 -15.69 19.58 0.44
N ALA A 112 -14.41 19.38 0.77
CA ALA A 112 -13.34 19.31 -0.22
C ALA A 112 -13.33 17.96 -0.97
N ILE A 113 -13.81 16.89 -0.32
CA ILE A 113 -14.04 15.59 -0.95
C ILE A 113 -15.55 15.42 -1.15
N PRO A 114 -16.04 15.17 -2.39
CA PRO A 114 -17.45 14.95 -2.63
C PRO A 114 -18.00 13.73 -1.86
N GLN A 115 -19.27 13.82 -1.44
CA GLN A 115 -19.97 12.70 -0.83
C GLN A 115 -20.05 11.51 -1.80
N GLY A 116 -19.95 10.29 -1.27
CA GLY A 116 -19.98 9.05 -2.05
C GLY A 116 -18.65 8.66 -2.72
N VAL A 117 -17.63 9.51 -2.65
CA VAL A 117 -16.25 9.11 -2.99
C VAL A 117 -15.69 8.26 -1.84
N ARG A 118 -15.04 7.15 -2.18
CA ARG A 118 -14.42 6.22 -1.21
C ARG A 118 -12.94 6.54 -0.99
N PHE A 119 -12.45 6.29 0.21
CA PHE A 119 -11.03 6.24 0.53
C PHE A 119 -10.43 4.92 0.02
N GLN A 120 -9.42 5.01 -0.85
CA GLN A 120 -8.76 3.85 -1.41
C GLN A 120 -7.51 3.48 -0.60
N VAL A 121 -7.45 2.24 -0.15
CA VAL A 121 -6.23 1.64 0.41
C VAL A 121 -5.68 0.67 -0.63
N SER A 122 -4.46 0.94 -1.10
CA SER A 122 -3.79 0.12 -2.11
C SER A 122 -2.80 -0.80 -1.40
N LEU A 123 -2.99 -2.12 -1.53
CA LEU A 123 -2.14 -3.13 -0.90
C LEU A 123 -1.38 -3.92 -1.97
N PRO A 124 -0.06 -4.11 -1.83
CA PRO A 124 0.68 -4.88 -2.81
C PRO A 124 0.40 -6.38 -2.67
N SER A 125 0.57 -7.11 -3.77
CA SER A 125 0.76 -8.57 -3.69
C SER A 125 1.98 -8.89 -2.81
N PRO A 126 1.94 -9.91 -1.94
CA PRO A 126 3.09 -10.35 -1.15
C PRO A 126 4.34 -10.59 -2.01
N LEU A 127 4.14 -11.11 -3.24
CA LEU A 127 5.20 -11.43 -4.19
C LEU A 127 6.10 -10.23 -4.51
N ASN A 128 5.56 -9.01 -4.56
CA ASN A 128 6.33 -7.82 -4.91
C ASN A 128 7.46 -7.55 -3.90
N SER A 129 7.12 -7.53 -2.60
CA SER A 129 8.09 -7.31 -1.51
C SER A 129 9.06 -8.48 -1.38
N ILE A 130 8.57 -9.72 -1.55
CA ILE A 130 9.39 -10.93 -1.47
C ILE A 130 10.46 -10.94 -2.58
N LYS A 131 10.07 -10.69 -3.83
CA LYS A 131 11.01 -10.67 -4.95
C LYS A 131 12.01 -9.52 -4.86
N ALA A 132 11.58 -8.36 -4.39
CA ALA A 132 12.45 -7.19 -4.25
C ALA A 132 13.49 -7.38 -3.14
N HIS A 133 13.09 -7.95 -2.00
CA HIS A 133 13.89 -7.87 -0.77
C HIS A 133 14.44 -9.18 -0.26
N VAL A 134 13.96 -10.34 -0.70
CA VAL A 134 14.34 -11.64 -0.11
C VAL A 134 15.18 -12.46 -1.09
N LYS A 135 16.31 -13.01 -0.63
CA LYS A 135 17.15 -13.93 -1.44
C LYS A 135 16.33 -15.16 -1.83
N ALA A 136 16.56 -15.69 -3.04
CA ALA A 136 15.73 -16.75 -3.64
C ALA A 136 15.50 -17.96 -2.71
N ASP A 137 16.55 -18.42 -2.03
CA ASP A 137 16.51 -19.60 -1.16
C ASP A 137 15.57 -19.45 0.06
N PHE A 138 15.28 -18.22 0.48
CA PHE A 138 14.40 -17.93 1.63
C PHE A 138 12.96 -17.58 1.22
N GLN A 139 12.69 -17.31 -0.07
CA GLN A 139 11.36 -16.89 -0.53
C GLN A 139 10.25 -17.90 -0.19
N PRO A 140 10.42 -19.23 -0.39
CA PRO A 140 9.37 -20.20 -0.07
C PRO A 140 8.98 -20.25 1.41
N GLN A 141 9.91 -19.89 2.32
CA GLN A 141 9.63 -19.85 3.76
C GLN A 141 8.98 -18.51 4.18
N LEU A 142 9.44 -17.39 3.61
CA LEU A 142 9.03 -16.05 4.04
C LEU A 142 7.75 -15.52 3.37
N GLU A 143 7.44 -15.96 2.15
CA GLU A 143 6.23 -15.51 1.44
C GLU A 143 4.94 -15.77 2.22
N PRO A 144 4.64 -17.00 2.71
CA PRO A 144 3.41 -17.24 3.47
C PRO A 144 3.37 -16.47 4.80
N LEU A 145 4.52 -16.19 5.41
CA LEU A 145 4.60 -15.42 6.65
C LEU A 145 4.32 -13.94 6.41
N TYR A 146 4.84 -13.39 5.32
CA TYR A 146 4.57 -12.01 4.94
C TYR A 146 3.14 -11.80 4.43
N GLU A 147 2.59 -12.77 3.69
CA GLU A 147 1.17 -12.79 3.33
C GLU A 147 0.29 -12.74 4.58
N HIS A 148 0.61 -13.53 5.62
CA HIS A 148 -0.09 -13.46 6.90
C HIS A 148 -0.06 -12.04 7.50
N ARG A 149 1.08 -11.35 7.45
CA ARG A 149 1.20 -9.95 7.93
C ARG A 149 0.37 -8.96 7.11
N ILE A 150 0.25 -9.16 5.79
CA ILE A 150 -0.63 -8.33 4.95
C ILE A 150 -2.09 -8.58 5.32
N LEU A 151 -2.48 -9.84 5.56
CA LEU A 151 -3.84 -10.19 5.97
C LEU A 151 -4.20 -9.64 7.36
N GLU A 152 -3.27 -9.62 8.31
CA GLU A 152 -3.43 -8.93 9.60
C GLU A 152 -3.76 -7.44 9.38
N SER A 153 -2.97 -6.73 8.57
CA SER A 153 -3.23 -5.33 8.28
C SER A 153 -4.56 -5.12 7.53
N LEU A 154 -4.89 -5.98 6.56
CA LEU A 154 -6.16 -5.92 5.84
C LEU A 154 -7.36 -6.08 6.79
N ALA A 155 -7.29 -7.02 7.74
CA ALA A 155 -8.34 -7.21 8.74
C ALA A 155 -8.55 -5.94 9.59
N THR A 156 -7.46 -5.35 10.09
CA THR A 156 -7.51 -4.08 10.85
C THR A 156 -8.09 -2.93 10.02
N ILE A 157 -7.77 -2.84 8.73
CA ILE A 157 -8.30 -1.83 7.82
C ILE A 157 -9.82 -1.98 7.64
N ILE A 158 -10.28 -3.21 7.40
CA ILE A 158 -11.71 -3.51 7.21
C ILE A 158 -12.50 -3.23 8.49
N GLU A 159 -11.94 -3.51 9.67
CA GLU A 159 -12.58 -3.20 10.94
C GLU A 159 -12.59 -1.69 11.24
N GLY A 160 -11.53 -0.98 10.90
CA GLY A 160 -11.36 0.44 11.24
C GLY A 160 -11.94 1.43 10.25
N ILE A 161 -12.29 1.02 9.03
CA ILE A 161 -12.84 1.90 7.99
C ILE A 161 -14.22 1.37 7.53
N PRO A 162 -15.30 2.18 7.65
CA PRO A 162 -16.64 1.81 7.19
C PRO A 162 -16.65 1.31 5.74
N ALA A 163 -17.44 0.29 5.49
CA ALA A 163 -17.48 -0.36 4.17
C ALA A 163 -17.92 0.61 3.07
N GLU A 164 -18.84 1.53 3.35
CA GLU A 164 -19.29 2.58 2.45
C GLU A 164 -18.16 3.55 2.05
N ASP A 165 -17.14 3.68 2.90
CA ASP A 165 -16.01 4.59 2.71
C ASP A 165 -14.77 3.88 2.17
N LEU A 166 -14.63 2.57 2.32
CA LEU A 166 -13.40 1.84 1.99
C LEU A 166 -13.41 1.26 0.57
N ALA A 167 -12.41 1.58 -0.26
CA ALA A 167 -12.07 0.82 -1.45
C ALA A 167 -10.72 0.12 -1.26
N ILE A 168 -10.65 -1.19 -1.50
CA ILE A 168 -9.38 -1.93 -1.54
C ILE A 168 -8.95 -2.09 -3.00
N GLN A 169 -7.67 -1.84 -3.27
CA GLN A 169 -7.04 -2.05 -4.57
C GLN A 169 -5.79 -2.91 -4.45
#